data_AF-A0A1F9VMX1-F1
#
_entry.id   AF-A0A1F9VMX1-F1
#
_cell.length_a   1.000
_cell.length_b   1.000
_cell.length_c   1.000
_cell.angle_alpha   90.00
_cell.angle_beta   90.00
_cell.angle_gamma   90.00
#
_symmetry.space_group_name_H-M   'P 1'
#
loop_
_entity.id
_entity.type
_entity.pdbx_description
1 polymer ?
#
loop_
_entity_poly.entity_id
_entity_poly.type
_entity_poly.pdbx_seq_one_letter_code
_entity_poly.pdbx_strand_id
1 'polypeptide(L)'
;MIVVAGPSGSGKSIRFRVQDFGVDSFNVDDRCREINGSYHGIPPDVRKQAQEECQRFVREHIQSGTSFAMETTLGGRAVATEQARRAKEAGFFTSIIYVATGDAELNIERVRQRGLAGGHSAPPEVIRAIYRQSLKNIAAALQVFDRGELYDNSGSDPRLVLRVANARVVEVPKPAPAWVREALAGSPLAAQLD
;
A
#
# COMPACT_ATOMS: atom_id res chain seq x y z
N MET A 1 -10.63 8.52 -4.39
CA MET A 1 -9.71 8.04 -3.35
C MET A 1 -8.65 7.17 -4.01
N ILE A 2 -7.38 7.52 -3.84
CA ILE A 2 -6.24 6.77 -4.35
C ILE A 2 -5.48 6.17 -3.17
N VAL A 3 -5.12 4.90 -3.24
CA VAL A 3 -4.34 4.22 -2.20
C VAL A 3 -3.11 3.60 -2.81
N VAL A 4 -1.94 3.99 -2.31
CA VAL A 4 -0.68 3.32 -2.63
C VAL A 4 -0.37 2.35 -1.50
N ALA A 5 -0.35 1.06 -1.81
CA ALA A 5 -0.32 -0.02 -0.84
C ALA A 5 0.86 -0.98 -1.07
N GLY A 6 1.26 -1.71 -0.03
CA GLY A 6 2.27 -2.78 -0.11
C GLY A 6 3.35 -2.70 0.96
N PRO A 7 4.17 -3.75 1.12
CA PRO A 7 5.07 -3.87 2.25
C PRO A 7 6.15 -2.78 2.33
N SER A 8 6.68 -2.55 3.53
CA SER A 8 7.85 -1.68 3.72
C SER A 8 9.01 -2.18 2.86
N GLY A 9 9.72 -1.29 2.17
CA GLY A 9 10.81 -1.66 1.25
C GLY A 9 10.40 -1.95 -0.19
N SER A 10 9.10 -2.04 -0.49
CA SER A 10 8.64 -2.39 -1.85
C SER A 10 8.80 -1.28 -2.90
N GLY A 11 9.08 -0.04 -2.49
CA GLY A 11 9.35 1.09 -3.40
C GLY A 11 8.19 2.06 -3.64
N LYS A 12 7.08 1.94 -2.88
CA LYS A 12 5.92 2.85 -2.92
C LYS A 12 6.33 4.33 -2.91
N SER A 13 7.05 4.75 -1.88
CA SER A 13 7.42 6.16 -1.64
C SER A 13 8.54 6.70 -2.56
N ILE A 14 8.97 5.91 -3.55
CA ILE A 14 9.93 6.34 -4.58
C ILE A 14 9.28 6.31 -5.96
N ARG A 15 8.55 5.23 -6.27
CA ARG A 15 8.01 4.98 -7.61
C ARG A 15 6.54 5.39 -7.78
N PHE A 16 5.81 5.52 -6.67
CA PHE A 16 4.38 5.79 -6.63
C PHE A 16 4.08 6.73 -5.46
N ARG A 17 4.76 7.87 -5.39
CA ARG A 17 4.60 8.82 -4.28
C ARG A 17 3.18 9.39 -4.30
N VAL A 18 2.55 9.40 -3.13
CA VAL A 18 1.16 9.89 -3.02
C VAL A 18 1.02 11.38 -3.35
N GLN A 19 2.12 12.14 -3.23
CA GLN A 19 2.19 13.56 -3.57
C GLN A 19 2.15 13.81 -5.09
N ASP A 20 2.51 12.82 -5.91
CA ASP A 20 2.61 12.98 -7.36
C ASP A 20 1.24 12.88 -8.07
N PHE A 21 0.16 12.54 -7.34
CA PHE A 21 -1.19 12.40 -7.90
C PHE A 21 -1.95 13.73 -8.05
N GLY A 22 -1.38 14.87 -7.64
CA GLY A 22 -2.02 16.18 -7.78
C GLY A 22 -3.28 16.36 -6.93
N VAL A 23 -3.39 15.61 -5.83
CA VAL A 23 -4.48 15.68 -4.86
C VAL A 23 -3.89 15.76 -3.45
N ASP A 24 -4.70 16.17 -2.47
CA ASP A 24 -4.30 16.13 -1.08
C ASP A 24 -3.87 14.72 -0.70
N SER A 25 -2.79 14.59 0.06
CA SER A 25 -2.20 13.29 0.34
C SER A 25 -1.67 13.13 1.76
N PHE A 26 -1.67 11.89 2.23
CA PHE A 26 -1.19 11.55 3.56
C PHE A 26 -0.28 10.32 3.56
N ASN A 27 0.91 10.45 4.15
CA ASN A 27 1.81 9.35 4.45
C ASN A 27 2.15 9.37 5.94
N VAL A 28 1.84 8.28 6.65
CA VAL A 28 2.05 8.18 8.10
C VAL A 28 3.52 8.28 8.48
N ASP A 29 4.44 7.68 7.73
CA ASP A 29 5.87 7.73 8.06
C ASP A 29 6.46 9.13 7.82
N ASP A 30 6.03 9.82 6.76
CA ASP A 30 6.42 11.22 6.53
C ASP A 30 5.87 12.13 7.63
N ARG A 31 4.62 11.91 8.05
CA ARG A 31 4.03 12.67 9.15
C ARG A 31 4.74 12.41 10.49
N CYS A 32 5.14 11.16 10.75
CA CYS A 32 5.95 10.85 11.92
C CYS A 32 7.28 11.58 11.88
N ARG A 33 7.93 11.66 10.71
CA ARG A 33 9.18 12.42 10.52
C ARG A 33 8.99 13.91 10.77
N GLU A 34 7.89 14.50 10.31
CA GLU A 34 7.58 15.91 10.56
C GLU A 34 7.45 16.23 12.05
N ILE A 35 6.74 15.38 12.81
CA ILE A 35 6.54 15.55 14.25
C ILE A 35 7.84 15.29 15.03
N ASN A 36 8.57 14.23 14.66
CA ASN A 36 9.75 13.78 15.38
C ASN A 36 11.05 14.50 14.94
N GLY A 37 11.02 15.23 13.83
CA GLY A 37 12.20 15.84 13.19
C GLY A 37 13.09 14.86 12.40
N SER A 38 12.91 13.55 12.56
CA SER A 38 13.64 12.52 11.81
C SER A 38 12.83 11.23 11.66
N TYR A 39 13.26 10.35 10.74
CA TYR A 39 12.70 9.00 10.64
C TYR A 39 13.22 8.03 11.72
N HIS A 40 14.16 8.45 12.58
CA HIS A 40 14.80 7.61 13.58
C HIS A 40 14.21 7.82 14.97
N GLY A 41 14.14 6.74 15.74
CA GLY A 41 13.70 6.81 17.14
C GLY A 41 12.26 7.29 17.30
N ILE A 42 11.38 7.06 16.31
CA ILE A 42 9.99 7.53 16.34
C ILE A 42 9.27 6.92 17.55
N PRO A 43 8.83 7.73 18.52
CA PRO A 43 8.11 7.23 19.68
C PRO A 43 6.78 6.57 19.28
N PRO A 44 6.32 5.55 20.02
CA PRO A 44 5.01 4.93 19.80
C PRO A 44 3.87 5.95 19.75
N ASP A 45 3.92 6.98 20.61
CA ASP A 45 2.88 8.00 20.71
C ASP A 45 2.83 8.90 19.47
N VAL A 46 3.98 9.24 18.88
CA VAL A 46 4.07 9.99 17.61
C VAL A 46 3.47 9.16 16.47
N ARG A 47 3.78 7.85 16.43
CA ARG A 47 3.21 6.96 15.42
C ARG A 47 1.70 6.82 15.58
N LYS A 48 1.21 6.69 16.82
CA LYS A 48 -0.21 6.66 17.13
C LYS A 48 -0.91 7.95 16.69
N GLN A 49 -0.33 9.11 17.04
CA GLN A 49 -0.83 10.41 16.61
C GLN A 49 -0.93 10.50 15.09
N ALA A 50 0.14 10.19 14.35
CA ALA A 50 0.15 10.24 12.88
C ALA A 50 -0.90 9.29 12.25
N GLN A 51 -1.16 8.13 12.87
CA GLN A 51 -2.23 7.23 12.44
C GLN A 51 -3.63 7.80 12.68
N GLU A 52 -3.87 8.44 13.83
CA GLU A 52 -5.14 9.12 14.13
C GLU A 52 -5.38 10.30 13.20
N GLU A 53 -4.32 11.06 12.89
CA GLU A 53 -4.35 12.14 11.90
C GLU A 53 -4.70 11.62 10.50
N CYS A 54 -4.08 10.51 10.06
CA CYS A 54 -4.42 9.87 8.79
C CYS A 54 -5.90 9.43 8.75
N GLN A 55 -6.41 8.83 9.82
CA GLN A 55 -7.82 8.44 9.88
C GLN A 55 -8.76 9.64 9.83
N ARG A 56 -8.40 10.75 10.50
CA ARG A 56 -9.17 12.00 10.45
C ARG A 56 -9.14 12.59 9.04
N PHE A 57 -7.96 12.70 8.43
CA PHE A 57 -7.77 13.15 7.06
C PHE A 57 -8.68 12.40 6.09
N VAL A 58 -8.69 11.05 6.14
CA VAL A 58 -9.56 10.23 5.29
C VAL A 58 -11.04 10.51 5.53
N ARG A 59 -11.48 10.59 6.79
CA ARG A 59 -12.89 10.87 7.11
C ARG A 59 -13.33 12.23 6.60
N GLU A 60 -12.53 13.26 6.82
CA GLU A 60 -12.85 14.64 6.42
C GLU A 60 -12.96 14.74 4.89
N HIS A 61 -12.04 14.14 4.14
CA HIS A 61 -12.10 14.14 2.68
C HIS A 61 -13.31 13.37 2.14
N ILE A 62 -13.64 12.22 2.74
CA ILE A 62 -14.84 11.48 2.37
C ILE A 62 -16.10 12.33 2.63
N GLN A 63 -16.17 13.02 3.76
CA GLN A 63 -17.30 13.88 4.12
C GLN A 63 -17.43 15.11 3.22
N SER A 64 -16.31 15.70 2.80
CA SER A 64 -16.29 16.88 1.93
C SER A 64 -16.41 16.55 0.44
N GLY A 65 -16.33 15.27 0.05
CA GLY A 65 -16.31 14.85 -1.35
C GLY A 65 -15.01 15.25 -2.09
N THR A 66 -13.93 15.52 -1.35
CA THR A 66 -12.65 15.98 -1.92
C THR A 66 -11.75 14.81 -2.25
N SER A 67 -11.19 14.76 -3.45
CA SER A 67 -10.23 13.73 -3.87
C SER A 67 -8.96 13.75 -3.02
N PHE A 68 -8.46 12.57 -2.67
CA PHE A 68 -7.25 12.40 -1.86
C PHE A 68 -6.48 11.12 -2.20
N ALA A 69 -5.22 11.08 -1.78
CA ALA A 69 -4.34 9.93 -1.84
C ALA A 69 -3.78 9.55 -0.45
N MET A 70 -3.54 8.27 -0.20
CA MET A 70 -2.85 7.84 1.03
C MET A 70 -1.94 6.64 0.80
N GLU A 71 -0.87 6.56 1.59
CA GLU A 71 0.05 5.40 1.59
C GLU A 71 -0.29 4.45 2.76
N THR A 72 -0.25 3.15 2.51
CA THR A 72 -0.38 2.13 3.55
C THR A 72 0.53 0.95 3.30
N THR A 73 0.95 0.26 4.37
CA THR A 73 1.63 -1.03 4.21
C THR A 73 0.68 -2.17 3.87
N LEU A 74 -0.63 -1.94 4.01
CA LEU A 74 -1.67 -2.97 3.98
C LEU A 74 -1.44 -4.13 4.95
N GLY A 75 -0.55 -3.98 5.94
CA GLY A 75 -0.27 -5.00 6.96
C GLY A 75 -1.21 -4.98 8.17
N GLY A 76 -2.08 -3.98 8.29
CA GLY A 76 -3.01 -3.82 9.41
C GLY A 76 -4.35 -4.57 9.24
N ARG A 77 -5.25 -4.42 10.23
CA ARG A 77 -6.61 -5.02 10.25
C ARG A 77 -7.56 -4.37 9.24
N ALA A 78 -7.35 -4.59 7.95
CA ALA A 78 -8.28 -4.20 6.86
C ALA A 78 -8.71 -2.72 6.82
N VAL A 79 -7.99 -1.81 7.47
CA VAL A 79 -8.37 -0.39 7.62
C VAL A 79 -8.57 0.30 6.27
N ALA A 80 -7.63 0.13 5.34
CA ALA A 80 -7.74 0.71 4.00
C ALA A 80 -8.92 0.16 3.20
N THR A 81 -9.23 -1.13 3.35
CA THR A 81 -10.38 -1.78 2.71
C THR A 81 -11.70 -1.22 3.24
N GLU A 82 -11.81 -1.03 4.56
CA GLU A 82 -12.99 -0.43 5.18
C GLU A 82 -13.16 1.05 4.79
N GLN A 83 -12.07 1.81 4.76
CA GLN A 83 -12.09 3.19 4.27
C GLN A 83 -12.54 3.28 2.80
N ALA A 84 -12.12 2.33 1.96
CA ALA A 84 -12.56 2.27 0.57
C ALA A 84 -14.06 1.98 0.44
N ARG A 85 -14.65 1.09 1.27
CA ARG A 85 -16.10 0.87 1.27
C ARG A 85 -16.86 2.16 1.55
N ARG A 86 -16.48 2.87 2.62
CA ARG A 86 -17.11 4.15 3.00
C ARG A 86 -16.95 5.21 1.93
N ALA A 87 -15.79 5.29 1.28
CA ALA A 87 -15.57 6.22 0.18
C ALA A 87 -16.50 5.89 -1.01
N LYS A 88 -16.67 4.61 -1.37
CA LYS A 88 -17.61 4.20 -2.43
C LYS A 88 -19.05 4.55 -2.09
N GLU A 89 -19.48 4.32 -0.86
CA GLU A 89 -20.82 4.71 -0.38
C GLU A 89 -21.03 6.23 -0.46
N ALA A 90 -19.97 7.02 -0.30
CA ALA A 90 -19.97 8.47 -0.49
C ALA A 90 -19.76 8.93 -1.95
N GLY A 91 -19.77 8.01 -2.93
CA GLY A 91 -19.70 8.33 -4.36
C GLY A 91 -18.29 8.48 -4.94
N PHE A 92 -17.25 8.10 -4.18
CA PHE A 92 -15.89 8.13 -4.72
C PHE A 92 -15.63 6.96 -5.67
N PHE A 93 -14.90 7.25 -6.75
CA PHE A 93 -14.11 6.24 -7.43
C PHE A 93 -12.88 5.88 -6.56
N THR A 94 -12.69 4.60 -6.31
CA THR A 94 -11.61 4.06 -5.47
C THR A 94 -10.58 3.30 -6.31
N SER A 95 -9.32 3.71 -6.20
CA SER A 95 -8.20 3.03 -6.86
C SER A 95 -7.13 2.63 -5.86
N ILE A 96 -6.59 1.41 -6.02
CA ILE A 96 -5.44 0.92 -5.27
C ILE A 96 -4.29 0.58 -6.23
N ILE A 97 -3.11 1.13 -5.95
CA ILE A 97 -1.83 0.75 -6.57
C ILE A 97 -1.07 -0.04 -5.52
N TYR A 98 -0.89 -1.34 -5.75
CA TYR A 98 -0.19 -2.23 -4.84
C TYR A 98 1.20 -2.57 -5.38
N VAL A 99 2.24 -2.33 -4.59
CA VAL A 99 3.63 -2.52 -4.98
C VAL A 99 4.26 -3.55 -4.05
N ALA A 100 4.77 -4.65 -4.62
CA ALA A 100 5.49 -5.68 -3.89
C ALA A 100 6.76 -6.11 -4.63
N THR A 101 7.58 -6.90 -3.94
CA THR A 101 8.74 -7.60 -4.49
C THR A 101 8.46 -9.09 -4.48
N GLY A 102 9.28 -9.89 -5.14
CA GLY A 102 9.19 -11.35 -5.08
C GLY A 102 9.61 -11.96 -3.73
N ASP A 103 10.35 -11.20 -2.92
CA ASP A 103 10.89 -11.66 -1.65
C ASP A 103 10.89 -10.53 -0.60
N ALA A 104 10.59 -10.89 0.65
CA ALA A 104 10.72 -10.02 1.81
C ALA A 104 12.18 -9.67 2.14
N GLU A 105 13.14 -10.53 1.82
CA GLU A 105 14.57 -10.24 2.07
C GLU A 105 15.08 -9.07 1.23
N LEU A 106 14.61 -8.94 -0.02
CA LEU A 106 14.89 -7.76 -0.84
C LEU A 106 14.36 -6.47 -0.19
N ASN A 107 13.18 -6.54 0.43
CA ASN A 107 12.60 -5.41 1.14
C ASN A 107 13.40 -5.05 2.40
N ILE A 108 13.85 -6.05 3.16
CA ILE A 108 14.70 -5.85 4.33
C ILE A 108 15.99 -5.12 3.94
N GLU A 109 16.66 -5.59 2.89
CA GLU A 109 17.90 -4.96 2.43
C GLU A 109 17.66 -3.51 1.98
N ARG A 110 16.59 -3.24 1.24
CA ARG A 110 16.21 -1.88 0.83
C ARG A 110 15.90 -0.97 2.03
N VAL A 111 15.17 -1.46 3.02
CA VAL A 111 14.86 -0.70 4.25
C VAL A 111 16.15 -0.43 5.04
N ARG A 112 17.05 -1.41 5.14
CA ARG A 112 18.34 -1.26 5.81
C ARG A 112 19.19 -0.18 5.15
N GLN A 113 19.35 -0.23 3.83
CA GLN A 113 20.12 0.76 3.06
C GLN A 113 19.52 2.17 3.19
N ARG A 114 18.20 2.29 3.10
CA ARG A 114 17.51 3.57 3.31
C ARG A 114 17.67 4.08 4.74
N GLY A 115 17.63 3.19 5.73
CA GLY A 115 17.89 3.52 7.13
C GLY A 115 19.29 4.08 7.35
N LEU A 116 20.31 3.49 6.71
CA LEU A 116 21.68 4.01 6.73
C LEU A 116 21.79 5.40 6.08
N ALA A 117 20.94 5.70 5.10
CA ALA A 117 20.84 7.01 4.45
C ALA A 117 19.94 8.02 5.17
N GLY A 118 19.49 7.73 6.40
CA GLY A 118 18.69 8.66 7.22
C GLY A 118 17.17 8.53 7.05
N GLY A 119 16.68 7.52 6.31
CA GLY A 119 15.26 7.28 6.10
C GLY A 119 14.63 6.28 7.08
N HIS A 120 13.37 5.92 6.84
CA HIS A 120 12.64 4.98 7.71
C HIS A 120 13.29 3.59 7.76
N SER A 121 13.49 3.11 8.99
CA SER A 121 14.03 1.80 9.35
C SER A 121 13.02 1.01 10.20
N ALA A 122 13.03 -0.31 10.06
CA ALA A 122 12.25 -1.22 10.88
C ALA A 122 13.01 -2.55 11.06
N PRO A 123 12.76 -3.30 12.16
CA PRO A 123 13.38 -4.61 12.36
C PRO A 123 12.98 -5.62 11.26
N PRO A 124 13.89 -6.51 10.81
CA PRO A 124 13.62 -7.47 9.74
C PRO A 124 12.40 -8.37 9.98
N GLU A 125 12.18 -8.81 11.21
CA GLU A 125 11.03 -9.63 11.61
C GLU A 125 9.70 -8.89 11.47
N VAL A 126 9.68 -7.57 11.74
CA VAL A 126 8.51 -6.72 11.53
C VAL A 126 8.23 -6.58 10.04
N ILE A 127 9.27 -6.39 9.22
CA ILE A 127 9.14 -6.30 7.75
C ILE A 127 8.58 -7.60 7.17
N ARG A 128 9.09 -8.77 7.59
CA ARG A 128 8.56 -10.09 7.17
C ARG A 128 7.10 -10.28 7.56
N ALA A 129 6.73 -9.90 8.78
CA ALA A 129 5.35 -10.01 9.26
C ALA A 129 4.41 -9.12 8.43
N ILE A 130 4.79 -7.86 8.19
CA ILE A 130 4.03 -6.92 7.35
C ILE A 130 3.93 -7.45 5.92
N TYR A 131 5.01 -7.99 5.35
CA TYR A 131 5.01 -8.56 4.01
C TYR A 131 3.97 -9.66 3.84
N ARG A 132 4.00 -10.67 4.72
CA ARG A 132 3.04 -11.77 4.69
C ARG A 132 1.61 -11.28 4.87
N GLN A 133 1.37 -10.35 5.81
CA GLN A 133 0.03 -9.85 6.08
C GLN A 133 -0.50 -8.98 4.93
N SER A 134 0.37 -8.17 4.32
CA SER A 134 0.06 -7.33 3.16
C SER A 134 -0.39 -8.19 1.98
N LEU A 135 0.32 -9.28 1.68
CA LEU A 135 -0.06 -10.21 0.61
C LEU A 135 -1.39 -10.94 0.90
N LYS A 136 -1.68 -11.27 2.15
CA LYS A 136 -2.99 -11.85 2.51
C LYS A 136 -4.13 -10.85 2.33
N ASN A 137 -3.87 -9.57 2.59
CA ASN A 137 -4.89 -8.54 2.59
C ASN A 137 -5.23 -8.00 1.19
N ILE A 138 -4.31 -8.07 0.22
CA ILE A 138 -4.54 -7.47 -1.10
C ILE A 138 -5.69 -8.15 -1.86
N ALA A 139 -5.87 -9.47 -1.76
CA ALA A 139 -7.00 -10.14 -2.40
C ALA A 139 -8.35 -9.57 -1.95
N ALA A 140 -8.53 -9.37 -0.64
CA ALA A 140 -9.75 -8.79 -0.08
C ALA A 140 -9.93 -7.31 -0.48
N ALA A 141 -8.83 -6.55 -0.55
CA ALA A 141 -8.89 -5.17 -1.05
C ALA A 141 -9.34 -5.11 -2.51
N LEU A 142 -8.81 -5.96 -3.39
CA LEU A 142 -9.18 -6.00 -4.82
C LEU A 142 -10.66 -6.34 -5.09
N GLN A 143 -11.37 -6.92 -4.12
CA GLN A 143 -12.82 -7.14 -4.20
C GLN A 143 -13.64 -5.88 -3.91
N VAL A 144 -13.04 -4.90 -3.22
CA VAL A 144 -13.74 -3.68 -2.78
C VAL A 144 -13.43 -2.50 -3.70
N PHE A 145 -12.16 -2.29 -4.03
CA PHE A 145 -11.73 -1.17 -4.86
C PHE A 145 -12.29 -1.28 -6.29
N ASP A 146 -12.64 -0.15 -6.90
CA ASP A 146 -13.15 -0.10 -8.28
C ASP A 146 -12.07 -0.47 -9.29
N ARG A 147 -10.82 -0.05 -9.03
CA ARG A 147 -9.64 -0.39 -9.82
C ARG A 147 -8.45 -0.75 -8.94
N GLY A 148 -7.81 -1.87 -9.27
CA GLY A 148 -6.56 -2.31 -8.66
C GLY A 148 -5.47 -2.51 -9.70
N GLU A 149 -4.26 -2.00 -9.42
CA GLU A 149 -3.07 -2.27 -10.22
C GLU A 149 -1.96 -2.80 -9.31
N LEU A 150 -1.41 -3.95 -9.66
CA LEU A 150 -0.33 -4.60 -8.93
C LEU A 150 0.97 -4.47 -9.72
N TYR A 151 2.02 -4.02 -9.03
CA TYR A 151 3.35 -3.84 -9.57
C TYR A 151 4.37 -4.72 -8.84
N ASP A 152 5.14 -5.48 -9.61
CA ASP A 152 6.35 -6.14 -9.13
C ASP A 152 7.54 -5.19 -9.28
N ASN A 153 8.20 -4.88 -8.17
CA ASN A 153 9.37 -4.01 -8.13
C ASN A 153 10.64 -4.78 -7.70
N SER A 154 10.77 -6.02 -8.17
CA SER A 154 11.96 -6.85 -7.90
C SER A 154 13.15 -6.50 -8.79
N GLY A 155 12.87 -6.00 -10.00
CA GLY A 155 13.88 -5.60 -10.98
C GLY A 155 14.36 -4.16 -10.86
N SER A 156 14.87 -3.60 -11.97
CA SER A 156 15.28 -2.19 -12.06
C SER A 156 14.09 -1.25 -11.92
N ASP A 157 12.96 -1.58 -12.55
CA ASP A 157 11.76 -0.76 -12.61
C ASP A 157 10.50 -1.56 -12.26
N PRO A 158 9.49 -0.92 -11.65
CA PRO A 158 8.22 -1.56 -11.38
C PRO A 158 7.53 -2.02 -12.66
N ARG A 159 7.19 -3.30 -12.72
CA ARG A 159 6.44 -3.91 -13.82
C ARG A 159 5.00 -4.16 -13.38
N LEU A 160 4.03 -3.74 -14.18
CA LEU A 160 2.63 -4.13 -13.99
C LEU A 160 2.50 -5.64 -14.15
N VAL A 161 1.85 -6.30 -13.18
CA VAL A 161 1.68 -7.77 -13.17
C VAL A 161 0.23 -8.21 -13.05
N LEU A 162 -0.67 -7.31 -12.66
CA LEU A 162 -2.10 -7.57 -12.66
C LEU A 162 -2.87 -6.24 -12.67
N ARG A 163 -3.93 -6.17 -13.49
CA ARG A 163 -4.97 -5.14 -13.40
C ARG A 163 -6.31 -5.79 -13.09
N VAL A 164 -7.01 -5.26 -12.09
CA VAL A 164 -8.36 -5.66 -11.70
C VAL A 164 -9.27 -4.44 -11.83
N ALA A 165 -10.48 -4.64 -12.34
CA ALA A 165 -11.55 -3.65 -12.29
C ALA A 165 -12.86 -4.33 -11.89
N ASN A 166 -13.60 -3.71 -10.97
CA ASN A 166 -14.88 -4.24 -10.48
C ASN A 166 -14.80 -5.72 -10.08
N ALA A 167 -13.80 -6.08 -9.28
CA ALA A 167 -13.51 -7.45 -8.83
C ALA A 167 -13.28 -8.50 -9.94
N ARG A 168 -12.95 -8.06 -11.17
CA ARG A 168 -12.59 -8.92 -12.30
C ARG A 168 -11.18 -8.63 -12.77
N VAL A 169 -10.45 -9.69 -13.14
CA VAL A 169 -9.15 -9.56 -13.78
C VAL A 169 -9.35 -8.98 -15.18
N VAL A 170 -8.67 -7.86 -15.45
CA VAL A 170 -8.71 -7.17 -16.74
C VAL A 170 -7.42 -7.42 -17.53
N GLU A 171 -6.29 -7.55 -16.85
CA GLU A 171 -5.00 -7.81 -17.49
C GLU A 171 -4.08 -8.60 -16.56
N VAL A 172 -3.38 -9.60 -17.11
CA VAL A 172 -2.30 -10.33 -16.42
C VAL A 172 -1.09 -10.45 -17.36
N PRO A 173 -0.13 -9.52 -17.31
CA PRO A 173 1.09 -9.63 -18.11
C PRO A 173 1.89 -10.90 -17.75
N LYS A 174 2.15 -11.75 -18.75
CA LYS A 174 2.87 -13.02 -18.56
C LYS A 174 4.40 -12.83 -18.70
N PRO A 175 5.22 -13.56 -17.92
CA PRO A 175 4.81 -14.40 -16.80
C PRO A 175 4.44 -13.56 -15.55
N ALA A 176 3.35 -13.95 -14.89
CA ALA A 176 2.98 -13.39 -13.59
C ALA A 176 3.94 -13.92 -12.51
N PRO A 177 4.48 -13.07 -11.62
CA PRO A 177 5.34 -13.53 -10.52
C PRO A 177 4.61 -14.49 -9.58
N ALA A 178 5.38 -15.38 -8.94
CA ALA A 178 4.83 -16.36 -7.99
C ALA A 178 4.05 -15.71 -6.84
N TRP A 179 4.53 -14.56 -6.32
CA TRP A 179 3.86 -13.86 -5.24
C TRP A 179 2.44 -13.38 -5.60
N VAL A 180 2.14 -13.13 -6.88
CA VAL A 180 0.78 -12.75 -7.31
C VAL A 180 -0.18 -13.92 -7.12
N ARG A 181 0.26 -15.14 -7.48
CA ARG A 181 -0.52 -16.36 -7.25
C ARG A 181 -0.71 -16.63 -5.76
N GLU A 182 0.34 -16.43 -4.95
CA GLU A 182 0.26 -16.55 -3.49
C GLU A 182 -0.73 -15.53 -2.89
N ALA A 183 -0.63 -14.26 -3.30
CA ALA A 183 -1.47 -13.19 -2.79
C ALA A 183 -2.96 -13.38 -3.11
N LEU A 184 -3.27 -14.01 -4.25
CA LEU A 184 -4.63 -14.27 -4.68
C LEU A 184 -5.16 -15.65 -4.30
N ALA A 185 -4.32 -16.53 -3.73
CA ALA A 185 -4.70 -17.90 -3.42
C ALA A 185 -5.97 -17.96 -2.56
N GLY A 186 -6.92 -18.80 -2.98
CA GLY A 186 -8.22 -18.95 -2.29
C GLY A 186 -9.21 -17.81 -2.53
N SER A 187 -8.88 -16.81 -3.35
CA SER A 187 -9.80 -15.73 -3.73
C SER A 187 -10.51 -16.03 -5.06
N PRO A 188 -11.67 -15.41 -5.34
CA PRO A 188 -12.34 -15.50 -6.64
C PRO A 188 -11.49 -15.02 -7.83
N LEU A 189 -10.45 -14.22 -7.59
CA LEU A 189 -9.54 -13.73 -8.63
C LEU A 189 -8.51 -14.79 -9.06
N ALA A 190 -8.20 -15.77 -8.20
CA ALA A 190 -7.21 -16.80 -8.53
C ALA A 190 -7.61 -17.62 -9.78
N ALA A 191 -8.90 -17.92 -9.92
CA ALA A 191 -9.43 -18.67 -11.05
C ALA A 191 -9.38 -17.92 -12.39
N GLN A 192 -9.02 -16.63 -12.38
CA GLN A 192 -8.96 -15.77 -13.57
C GLN A 192 -7.51 -15.46 -14.01
N LEU A 193 -6.51 -16.10 -13.40
CA LEU A 193 -5.08 -15.85 -13.70
C LEU A 193 -4.51 -16.72 -14.84
N ASP A 194 -5.28 -17.69 -15.35
CA ASP A 194 -4.81 -18.67 -16.34
C ASP A 194 -4.95 -18.18 -17.79
#